data_AF-A0A435XW10-F1
#
_entry.id   AF-A0A435XW10-F1
#
_cell.length_a   1.000
_cell.length_b   1.000
_cell.length_c   1.000
_cell.angle_alpha   90.00
_cell.angle_beta   90.00
_cell.angle_gamma   90.00
#
_symmetry.space_group_name_H-M   'P 1'
#
loop_
_entity.id
_entity.type
_entity.pdbx_description
1 polymer ?
#
loop_
_entity_poly.entity_id
_entity_poly.type
_entity_poly.pdbx_seq_one_letter_code
_entity_poly.pdbx_strand_id
1 'polypeptide(L)' 'MLFWVIAAILTLGASLAVLLPLAASSKGASSSGDHDLEVYRDQLSELDRDAARGLIQPADAAEARAEIARLILRLD' A
#
# COMPACT_ATOMS: atom_id res chain seq x y z
N MET A 1 7.73 39.11 26.37
CA MET A 1 6.53 38.61 25.67
C MET A 1 6.86 38.05 24.30
N LEU A 2 7.53 38.80 23.42
CA LEU A 2 7.97 38.31 22.10
C LEU A 2 8.77 37.00 22.14
N PHE A 3 9.71 36.87 23.07
CA PHE A 3 10.49 35.64 23.29
C PHE A 3 9.58 34.42 23.52
N TRP A 4 8.60 34.54 24.42
CA TRP A 4 7.67 33.47 24.74
C TRP A 4 6.77 33.10 23.55
N VAL A 5 6.38 34.09 22.73
CA VAL A 5 5.63 33.86 21.49
C VAL A 5 6.48 33.06 20.49
N ILE A 6 7.74 33.44 20.29
CA ILE A 6 8.66 32.73 19.39
C ILE A 6 8.91 31.30 19.89
N ALA A 7 9.15 31.14 21.20
CA ALA A 7 9.35 29.83 21.82
C ALA A 7 8.12 28.91 21.64
N ALA A 8 6.91 29.45 21.79
CA ALA A 8 5.67 28.70 21.57
C ALA A 8 5.50 28.27 20.11
N ILE A 9 5.79 29.17 19.15
CA ILE A 9 5.72 28.84 17.71
C ILE A 9 6.74 27.77 17.34
N LEU A 10 7.98 27.90 17.80
CA LEU A 10 9.04 26.92 17.54
C LEU A 10 8.69 25.54 18.13
N THR A 11 8.14 25.51 19.35
CA THR A 11 7.71 24.28 20.01
C THR A 11 6.56 23.63 19.26
N LEU A 12 5.55 24.41 18.86
CA LEU A 12 4.42 23.91 18.08
C LEU A 12 4.89 23.37 16.72
N GLY A 13 5.74 24.11 16.02
CA GLY A 13 6.32 23.69 14.74
C GLY A 13 7.12 22.39 14.85
N ALA A 14 8.00 22.29 15.86
CA ALA A 14 8.77 21.07 16.12
C ALA A 14 7.85 19.88 16.47
N SER A 15 6.82 20.09 17.28
CA SER A 15 5.87 19.05 17.64
C SER A 15 5.07 18.55 16.42
N LEU A 16 4.62 19.46 15.54
CA LEU A 16 3.91 19.12 14.31
C LEU A 16 4.82 18.40 13.32
N ALA A 17 6.09 18.80 13.20
CA ALA A 17 7.06 18.13 12.32
C ALA A 17 7.29 16.66 12.70
N VAL A 18 7.13 16.31 13.97
CA VAL A 18 7.21 14.92 14.46
C VAL A 18 5.85 14.21 14.40
N LEU A 19 4.78 14.87 14.84
CA LEU A 19 3.45 14.26 14.94
C LEU A 19 2.79 14.01 13.58
N LEU A 20 2.98 14.91 12.59
CA LEU A 20 2.41 14.76 11.25
C LEU A 20 2.86 13.49 10.53
N PRO A 21 4.16 13.17 10.39
CA PRO A 21 4.60 11.93 9.74
C PRO A 21 4.21 10.67 10.54
N LEU A 22 4.18 10.73 11.87
CA LEU A 22 3.71 9.60 12.69
C LEU A 22 2.21 9.33 12.50
N ALA A 23 1.39 10.39 12.44
CA ALA A 23 -0.04 10.29 12.14
C ALA A 23 -0.30 9.88 10.69
N ALA A 24 0.53 10.30 9.74
CA ALA A 24 0.48 9.87 8.34
C ALA A 24 0.82 8.38 8.19
N SER A 25 1.80 7.86 8.93
CA SER A 25 2.11 6.43 8.99
C SER A 25 0.93 5.60 9.49
N SER A 26 0.16 6.11 10.47
CA SER A 26 -1.09 5.48 10.92
C SER A 26 -2.19 5.50 9.85
N LYS A 27 -2.13 6.43 8.89
CA LYS A 27 -3.11 6.57 7.80
C LYS A 27 -2.80 5.66 6.60
N GLY A 28 -1.58 5.15 6.51
CA GLY A 28 -1.18 4.11 5.55
C GLY A 28 -1.90 2.78 5.74
N ALA A 29 -2.48 2.53 6.92
CA ALA A 29 -3.31 1.34 7.17
C ALA A 29 -4.64 1.34 6.40
N SER A 30 -5.12 2.51 5.91
CA SER A 30 -6.37 2.63 5.15
C SER A 30 -6.17 2.89 3.65
N SER A 31 -4.94 3.12 3.18
CA SER A 31 -4.64 3.31 1.74
C SER A 31 -3.94 2.10 1.10
N SER A 32 -3.59 1.07 1.89
CA SER A 32 -2.97 -0.16 1.38
C SER A 32 -3.95 -0.94 0.50
N GLY A 33 -5.22 -1.07 0.90
CA GLY A 33 -6.22 -1.86 0.15
C GLY A 33 -6.32 -1.51 -1.33
N ASP A 34 -6.47 -0.21 -1.67
CA ASP A 34 -6.60 0.23 -3.06
C ASP A 34 -5.30 0.08 -3.88
N HIS A 35 -4.14 0.37 -3.27
CA HIS A 35 -2.84 0.21 -3.96
C HIS A 35 -2.47 -1.27 -4.14
N ASP A 36 -2.76 -2.10 -3.14
CA ASP A 36 -2.51 -3.53 -3.17
C ASP A 36 -3.40 -4.20 -4.24
N LEU A 37 -4.65 -3.75 -4.39
CA LEU A 37 -5.56 -4.23 -5.44
C LEU A 37 -5.01 -3.94 -6.85
N GLU A 38 -4.45 -2.76 -7.09
CA GLU A 38 -3.80 -2.42 -8.37
C GLU A 38 -2.62 -3.35 -8.67
N VAL A 39 -1.81 -3.65 -7.66
CA VAL A 39 -0.68 -4.60 -7.77
C VAL A 39 -1.16 -6.02 -8.08
N TYR A 40 -2.19 -6.52 -7.39
CA TYR A 40 -2.73 -7.87 -7.67
C TYR A 40 -3.37 -7.98 -9.04
N ARG A 41 -3.96 -6.89 -9.57
CA ARG A 41 -4.46 -6.86 -10.96
C ARG A 41 -3.33 -6.96 -11.98
N ASP A 42 -2.21 -6.26 -11.75
CA ASP A 42 -1.04 -6.35 -12.63
C ASP A 42 -0.41 -7.74 -12.60
N GLN A 43 -0.30 -8.35 -11.41
CA GLN A 43 0.17 -9.74 -11.27
C GLN A 43 -0.68 -10.75 -12.05
N LEU A 44 -2.00 -10.54 -12.08
CA LEU A 44 -2.91 -11.39 -12.86
C LEU A 44 -2.64 -11.27 -14.37
N SER A 45 -2.39 -10.05 -14.84
CA SER A 45 -2.03 -9.75 -16.24
C SER A 45 -0.67 -10.35 -16.61
N GLU A 46 0.31 -10.27 -15.71
CA GLU A 46 1.62 -10.89 -15.90
C GLU A 46 1.53 -12.41 -15.95
N LEU A 47 0.78 -13.02 -15.02
CA LEU A 47 0.51 -14.45 -14.98
C LEU A 47 -0.17 -14.95 -16.27
N ASP A 48 -1.18 -14.21 -16.75
CA ASP A 48 -1.88 -14.54 -18.00
C ASP A 48 -0.92 -14.46 -19.21
N ARG A 49 0.02 -13.50 -19.22
CA ARG A 49 1.06 -13.38 -20.26
C ARG A 49 2.08 -14.52 -20.19
N ASP A 50 2.54 -14.89 -19.01
CA ASP A 50 3.48 -15.99 -18.83
C ASP A 50 2.88 -17.35 -19.20
N ALA A 51 1.61 -17.56 -18.83
CA ALA A 51 0.85 -18.73 -19.26
C ALA A 51 0.69 -18.75 -20.79
N ALA A 52 0.38 -17.61 -21.42
CA ALA A 52 0.27 -17.51 -22.88
C ALA A 52 1.61 -17.74 -23.60
N ARG A 53 2.74 -17.38 -22.97
CA ARG A 53 4.08 -17.68 -23.47
C ARG A 53 4.54 -19.12 -23.20
N GLY A 54 3.77 -19.90 -22.44
CA GLY A 54 4.11 -21.27 -22.06
C GLY A 54 5.26 -21.38 -21.06
N LEU A 55 5.58 -20.29 -20.33
CA LEU A 55 6.62 -20.31 -19.29
C LEU A 55 6.14 -21.05 -18.03
N ILE A 56 4.82 -21.13 -17.83
CA ILE A 56 4.19 -21.73 -16.67
C ILE A 56 3.20 -22.79 -17.16
N GLN A 57 3.14 -23.93 -16.48
CA GLN A 57 2.14 -24.95 -16.82
C GLN A 57 0.72 -24.43 -16.54
N PRO A 58 -0.27 -24.84 -17.32
CA PRO A 58 -1.65 -24.36 -17.16
C PRO A 58 -2.25 -24.70 -15.80
N ALA A 59 -1.85 -25.82 -15.19
CA ALA A 59 -2.28 -26.21 -13.84
C ALA A 59 -1.75 -25.24 -12.78
N ASP A 60 -0.45 -24.94 -12.83
CA ASP A 60 0.23 -24.04 -11.90
C ASP A 60 -0.29 -22.59 -12.05
N ALA A 61 -0.55 -22.16 -13.30
CA ALA A 61 -1.14 -20.85 -13.58
C ALA A 61 -2.56 -20.74 -13.01
N ALA A 62 -3.39 -21.78 -13.13
CA ALA A 62 -4.74 -21.79 -12.58
C ALA A 62 -4.73 -21.74 -11.03
N GLU A 63 -3.80 -22.45 -10.39
CA GLU A 63 -3.62 -22.43 -8.94
C GLU A 63 -3.18 -21.04 -8.44
N ALA A 64 -2.18 -20.44 -9.09
CA ALA A 64 -1.71 -19.10 -8.78
C ALA A 64 -2.82 -18.05 -8.93
N ARG A 65 -3.62 -18.16 -10.01
CA ARG A 65 -4.77 -17.26 -10.27
C ARG A 65 -5.82 -17.35 -9.17
N ALA A 66 -6.08 -18.56 -8.66
CA ALA A 66 -7.03 -18.79 -7.57
C ALA A 66 -6.54 -18.18 -6.25
N GLU A 67 -5.24 -18.26 -5.95
CA GLU A 67 -4.69 -17.67 -4.73
C GLU A 67 -4.67 -16.14 -4.78
N ILE A 68 -4.31 -15.54 -5.92
CA ILE A 68 -4.39 -14.08 -6.11
C ILE A 68 -5.83 -13.59 -5.95
N ALA A 69 -6.81 -14.30 -6.51
CA ALA A 69 -8.22 -13.97 -6.33
C ALA A 69 -8.67 -14.05 -4.85
N ARG A 70 -8.18 -15.04 -4.09
CA ARG A 70 -8.43 -15.12 -2.64
C ARG A 70 -7.77 -14.00 -1.85
N LEU A 71 -6.62 -13.49 -2.28
CA LEU A 71 -6.00 -12.32 -1.64
C LEU A 71 -6.84 -11.07 -1.89
N ILE A 72 -7.27 -10.84 -3.14
CA ILE A 72 -8.12 -9.70 -3.50
C ILE A 72 -9.41 -9.69 -2.65
N LEU A 73 -10.09 -10.84 -2.51
CA LEU A 73 -11.29 -10.96 -1.67
C LEU A 73 -11.05 -10.75 -0.17
N ARG A 74 -9.80 -10.80 0.30
CA ARG A 74 -9.44 -10.48 1.70
C ARG A 74 -9.14 -8.99 1.90
N LEU A 75 -8.82 -8.28 0.82
CA LEU A 75 -8.50 -6.85 0.82
C LEU A 75 -9.73 -5.96 0.55
N ASP A 76 -10.74 -6.52 -0.14
CA ASP A 76 -12.06 -5.94 -0.39
C ASP A 76 -12.99 -6.13 0.82
#